data_AF-A0A658NG40-F1
#
_entry.id   AF-A0A658NG40-F1
#
_cell.length_a   1.000
_cell.length_b   1.000
_cell.length_c   1.000
_cell.angle_alpha   90.00
_cell.angle_beta   90.00
_cell.angle_gamma   90.00
#
_symmetry.space_group_name_H-M   'P 1'
#
loop_
_entity.id
_entity.type
_entity.pdbx_description
1 polymer ?
#
loop_
_entity_poly.entity_id
_entity_poly.type
_entity_poly.pdbx_seq_one_letter_code
_entity_poly.pdbx_strand_id
1 'polypeptide(L)' 'VACSMAAAGLVGALEGTNEHVEHAAEIGMEHHLGMTCDPVAGLVQIPCIERNAFGAVKAVNACRLAMQEHGEHKITL' A
#
# COMPACT_ATOMS: atom_id res chain seq x y z
N VAL A 1 2.75 5.84 -2.40
CA VAL A 1 3.40 6.25 -1.13
C VAL A 1 2.50 6.08 0.09
N ALA A 2 1.41 6.83 0.27
CA ALA A 2 0.59 6.74 1.51
C ALA A 2 0.10 5.31 1.86
N CYS A 3 -0.43 4.57 0.87
CA CYS A 3 -0.83 3.17 1.04
C CYS A 3 0.33 2.28 1.50
N SER A 4 1.52 2.43 0.90
CA SER A 4 2.74 1.69 1.24
C SER A 4 3.19 1.98 2.68
N MET A 5 3.22 3.25 3.10
CA MET A 5 3.56 3.64 4.47
C MET A 5 2.57 3.07 5.49
N ALA A 6 1.27 3.13 5.20
CA ALA A 6 0.24 2.60 6.08
C ALA A 6 0.32 1.06 6.21
N ALA A 7 0.60 0.36 5.11
CA ALA A 7 0.77 -1.10 5.12
C ALA A 7 1.98 -1.51 5.98
N ALA A 8 3.14 -0.87 5.74
CA ALA A 8 4.36 -1.08 6.50
C ALA A 8 4.19 -0.79 7.99
N GLY A 9 3.57 0.35 8.31
CA GLY A 9 3.28 0.76 9.69
C GLY A 9 2.34 -0.21 10.40
N LEU A 10 1.33 -0.73 9.71
CA LEU A 10 0.41 -1.72 10.27
C LEU A 10 1.11 -3.06 10.54
N VAL A 11 1.97 -3.53 9.63
CA VAL A 11 2.81 -4.73 9.87
C VAL A 11 3.70 -4.53 11.09
N GLY A 12 4.36 -3.37 11.20
CA GLY A 12 5.19 -3.05 12.37
C GLY A 12 4.39 -3.01 13.67
N ALA A 13 3.17 -2.48 13.65
CA ALA A 13 2.27 -2.48 14.80
C ALA A 13 1.76 -3.88 15.19
N LEU A 14 1.77 -4.83 14.24
CA LEU A 14 1.41 -6.23 14.45
C LEU A 14 2.62 -7.14 14.67
N GLU A 15 3.78 -6.56 15.01
CA GLU A 15 5.02 -7.28 15.33
C GLU A 15 5.55 -8.18 14.18
N GLY A 16 5.28 -7.80 12.93
CA GLY A 16 5.88 -8.45 11.76
C GLY A 16 7.39 -8.21 11.66
N THR A 17 8.09 -9.09 10.93
CA THR A 17 9.53 -8.95 10.68
C THR A 17 9.82 -7.78 9.73
N ASN A 18 11.07 -7.33 9.66
CA ASN A 18 11.48 -6.32 8.68
C ASN A 18 11.19 -6.76 7.23
N GLU A 19 11.28 -8.06 6.94
CA GLU A 19 10.92 -8.60 5.64
C GLU A 19 9.41 -8.45 5.34
N HIS A 20 8.53 -8.73 6.31
CA HIS A 20 7.10 -8.47 6.15
C HIS A 20 6.81 -6.97 5.97
N VAL A 21 7.54 -6.10 6.65
CA VAL A 21 7.38 -4.64 6.54
C VAL A 21 7.73 -4.16 5.14
N GLU A 22 8.88 -4.58 4.60
CA GLU A 22 9.29 -4.26 3.23
C GLU A 22 8.32 -4.84 2.21
N HIS A 23 7.88 -6.08 2.39
CA HIS A 23 6.95 -6.76 1.49
C HIS A 23 5.58 -6.06 1.45
N ALA A 24 5.02 -5.69 2.61
CA ALA A 24 3.77 -4.94 2.64
C ALA A 24 3.91 -3.53 2.02
N ALA A 25 5.06 -2.88 2.24
CA ALA A 25 5.37 -1.60 1.62
C ALA A 25 5.42 -1.71 0.09
N GLU A 26 6.04 -2.77 -0.41
CA GLU A 26 6.20 -3.06 -1.83
C GLU A 26 4.84 -3.31 -2.50
N ILE A 27 4.02 -4.25 -2.01
CA ILE A 27 2.66 -4.51 -2.52
C ILE A 27 1.83 -3.21 -2.54
N GLY A 28 1.91 -2.42 -1.46
CA GLY A 28 1.21 -1.14 -1.36
C GLY A 28 1.65 -0.11 -2.42
N MET A 29 2.91 -0.15 -2.85
CA MET A 29 3.46 0.70 -3.91
C MET A 29 3.14 0.16 -5.30
N GLU A 30 3.32 -1.14 -5.52
CA GLU A 30 3.02 -1.86 -6.76
C GLU A 30 1.61 -1.53 -7.26
N HIS A 31 0.62 -1.61 -6.37
CA HIS A 31 -0.79 -1.35 -6.66
C HIS A 31 -1.13 0.14 -6.94
N HIS A 32 -0.13 1.01 -7.02
CA HIS A 32 -0.25 2.43 -7.34
C HIS A 32 0.77 2.91 -8.40
N LEU A 33 1.61 2.02 -8.95
CA LEU A 33 2.58 2.38 -10.00
C LEU A 33 1.86 2.88 -11.26
N GLY A 34 2.40 3.95 -11.84
CA GLY A 34 1.81 4.61 -13.01
C GLY A 34 0.58 5.49 -12.73
N MET A 35 0.15 5.64 -11.47
CA MET A 35 -0.96 6.52 -11.13
C MET A 35 -0.58 7.99 -11.34
N THR A 36 -1.21 8.64 -12.32
CA THR A 36 -1.02 10.06 -12.63
C THR A 36 -1.89 10.97 -11.74
N CYS A 37 -1.51 12.25 -11.66
CA CYS A 37 -2.28 13.30 -11.01
C CYS A 37 -2.99 14.16 -12.05
N ASP A 38 -4.18 13.73 -12.48
CA ASP A 38 -5.05 14.47 -13.40
C ASP A 38 -6.49 14.53 -12.84
N PRO A 39 -6.74 15.38 -11.83
CA PRO A 39 -8.03 15.46 -11.17
C PRO A 39 -9.05 16.29 -11.96
N VAL A 40 -10.34 15.96 -11.79
CA VAL A 40 -11.44 16.67 -12.46
C VAL A 40 -11.43 18.14 -12.05
N ALA A 41 -11.41 19.03 -13.06
CA ALA A 41 -11.38 20.49 -12.89
C ALA A 41 -10.23 21.02 -12.01
N GLY A 42 -9.15 20.24 -11.82
CA GLY A 42 -8.04 20.63 -10.95
C GLY A 42 -8.34 20.54 -9.44
N LEU A 43 -9.49 19.96 -9.05
CA LEU A 43 -9.95 19.93 -7.66
C LEU A 43 -9.53 18.65 -6.93
N VAL A 44 -9.22 18.74 -5.63
CA VAL A 44 -8.88 17.58 -4.78
C VAL A 44 -10.15 16.86 -4.30
N GLN A 45 -10.95 16.39 -5.24
CA GLN A 45 -12.22 15.69 -4.99
C GLN A 45 -12.26 14.38 -5.77
N ILE A 46 -12.37 14.45 -7.10
CA ILE A 46 -12.42 13.29 -7.99
C ILE A 46 -11.12 13.24 -8.80
N PRO A 47 -10.38 12.12 -8.80
CA PRO A 47 -10.60 10.84 -8.10
C PRO A 47 -9.95 10.79 -6.70
N CYS A 48 -9.56 11.92 -6.12
CA CYS A 48 -8.73 11.98 -4.92
C CYS A 48 -9.36 11.31 -3.68
N ILE A 49 -10.67 11.50 -3.46
CA ILE A 49 -11.37 10.97 -2.28
C ILE A 49 -11.45 9.44 -2.35
N GLU A 50 -11.91 8.90 -3.48
CA GLU A 50 -11.99 7.45 -3.68
C GLU A 50 -10.60 6.79 -3.64
N ARG A 51 -9.56 7.44 -4.19
CA ARG A 51 -8.18 6.95 -4.11
C ARG A 51 -7.69 6.80 -2.67
N ASN A 52 -8.09 7.67 -1.74
CA ASN A 52 -7.77 7.50 -0.32
C ASN A 52 -8.51 6.32 0.30
N ALA A 53 -9.81 6.19 0.02
CA ALA A 53 -10.62 5.07 0.52
C ALA A 53 -10.06 3.71 0.02
N PHE A 54 -9.82 3.58 -1.28
CA PHE A 54 -9.21 2.38 -1.86
C PHE A 54 -7.77 2.17 -1.39
N GLY A 55 -7.00 3.24 -1.19
CA GLY A 55 -5.66 3.19 -0.63
C GLY A 55 -5.63 2.59 0.78
N ALA A 56 -6.57 2.97 1.65
CA ALA A 56 -6.68 2.40 2.99
C ALA A 56 -7.03 0.91 2.96
N VAL A 57 -7.98 0.50 2.11
CA VAL A 57 -8.34 -0.92 1.94
C VAL A 57 -7.16 -1.74 1.42
N LYS A 58 -6.45 -1.21 0.42
CA LYS A 58 -5.24 -1.84 -0.13
C LYS A 58 -4.15 -1.99 0.93
N ALA A 59 -3.94 -1.00 1.80
CA ALA A 59 -2.93 -1.07 2.85
C ALA A 59 -3.19 -2.22 3.85
N VAL A 60 -4.46 -2.38 4.27
CA VAL A 60 -4.85 -3.49 5.16
C VAL A 60 -4.67 -4.84 4.47
N ASN A 61 -5.05 -4.95 3.20
CA ASN A 61 -4.88 -6.19 2.43
C ASN A 61 -3.40 -6.52 2.19
N ALA A 62 -2.56 -5.53 1.86
CA ALA A 62 -1.11 -5.70 1.69
C ALA A 62 -0.45 -6.20 2.98
N CYS A 63 -0.84 -5.64 4.14
CA CYS A 63 -0.38 -6.14 5.43
C CYS A 63 -0.79 -7.60 5.68
N ARG A 64 -2.02 -7.99 5.33
CA ARG A 64 -2.50 -9.37 5.48
C ARG A 64 -1.74 -10.34 4.59
N LEU A 65 -1.52 -9.99 3.31
CA LEU A 65 -0.76 -10.80 2.36
C LEU A 65 0.68 -10.99 2.87
N ALA A 66 1.36 -9.89 3.20
CA ALA A 66 2.74 -9.94 3.67
C ALA A 66 2.93 -10.76 4.96
N MET A 67 1.94 -10.79 5.86
CA MET A 67 2.00 -11.57 7.11
C MET A 67 1.66 -13.06 6.90
N GLN A 68 1.06 -13.43 5.77
CA GLN A 68 0.67 -14.81 5.45
C GLN A 68 1.65 -15.49 4.48
N GLU A 69 2.50 -14.72 3.81
CA GLU A 69 3.41 -15.21 2.78
C GLU A 69 4.85 -15.36 3.32
N HIS A 70 5.48 -16.50 3.05
CA HIS A 70 6.84 -16.81 3.48
C HIS A 70 7.91 -16.37 2.46
N GLY A 71 7.88 -15.09 2.06
CA GLY A 71 8.93 -14.46 1.25
C GLY A 71 9.00 -14.84 -0.24
N GLU A 72 8.21 -15.81 -0.71
CA GLU A 72 8.22 -16.27 -2.12
C GLU A 72 7.57 -15.29 -3.12
N HIS A 73 6.78 -14.33 -2.64
CA HIS A 73 6.04 -13.36 -3.45
C HIS A 73 6.56 -11.92 -3.34
N LYS A 74 7.80 -11.74 -2.87
CA LYS A 74 8.44 -10.42 -2.81
C LYS A 74 9.06 -10.08 -4.17
N ILE A 75 8.60 -9.01 -4.80
CA ILE A 75 9.35 -8.34 -5.87
C ILE A 75 10.28 -7.31 -5.22
N THR A 76 11.49 -7.13 -5.74
CA THR A 76 12.41 -6.12 -5.21
C THR A 76 11.94 -4.72 -5.60
N LEU A 77 11.83 -3.84 -4.59
CA LEU A 77 11.64 -2.39 -4.73
C LEU A 77 12.72 -1.72 -5.60
#